data_AF-A0A423PQF9-F1
#
_entry.id   AF-A0A423PQF9-F1
#
_cell.length_a   1.000
_cell.length_b   1.000
_cell.length_c   1.000
_cell.angle_alpha   90.00
_cell.angle_beta   90.00
_cell.angle_gamma   90.00
#
_symmetry.space_group_name_H-M   'P 1'
#
loop_
_entity.id
_entity.type
_entity.pdbx_description
1 polymer ?
#
loop_
_entity_poly.entity_id
_entity_poly.type
_entity_poly.pdbx_seq_one_letter_code
_entity_poly.pdbx_strand_id
1 'polypeptide(L)'
;MPENLSQQPISAEFSLGTSANYFGLLRGSIDDDNTLEFLLDGTVVDSYAGLDITNPADGNQNSPGTHTHVNFFGLPELNGIRMTRSPYAFGSDNHAFGKTSVPEPGALALFGAGLVGAAWARRRTHGG
;
A
#
# COMPACT_ATOMS: atom_id res chain seq x y z
N MET A 1 22.18 -29.97 -18.62
CA MET A 1 22.89 -28.73 -19.01
C MET A 1 23.16 -27.93 -17.75
N PRO A 2 24.29 -27.22 -17.60
CA PRO A 2 24.51 -26.38 -16.44
C PRO A 2 23.55 -25.19 -16.49
N GLU A 3 22.90 -24.87 -15.37
CA GLU A 3 21.99 -23.74 -15.23
C GLU A 3 22.55 -22.78 -14.18
N ASN A 4 22.65 -21.49 -14.51
CA ASN A 4 23.12 -20.48 -13.58
C ASN A 4 21.96 -20.01 -12.70
N LEU A 5 21.78 -20.67 -11.55
CA LEU A 5 20.74 -20.33 -10.58
C LEU A 5 20.86 -18.92 -9.98
N SER A 6 21.97 -18.20 -10.20
CA SER A 6 22.10 -16.79 -9.78
C SER A 6 21.23 -15.82 -10.59
N GLN A 7 20.69 -16.27 -11.72
CA GLN A 7 19.77 -15.49 -12.57
C GLN A 7 18.30 -15.93 -12.44
N GLN A 8 18.02 -16.96 -11.64
CA GLN A 8 16.64 -17.36 -11.40
C GLN A 8 15.96 -16.36 -10.46
N PRO A 9 14.67 -16.03 -10.69
CA PRO A 9 13.92 -15.21 -9.78
C PRO A 9 13.95 -15.80 -8.37
N ILE A 10 14.38 -15.01 -7.41
CA ILE A 10 14.36 -15.40 -5.99
C ILE A 10 13.39 -14.48 -5.28
N SER A 11 12.49 -15.09 -4.52
CA SER A 11 11.47 -14.38 -3.76
C SER A 11 11.79 -14.41 -2.27
N ALA A 12 11.53 -13.29 -1.59
CA ALA A 12 11.42 -13.23 -0.15
C ALA A 12 9.99 -12.81 0.21
N GLU A 13 9.42 -13.43 1.24
CA GLU A 13 8.08 -13.13 1.72
C GLU A 13 8.12 -12.81 3.21
N PHE A 14 7.30 -11.86 3.63
CA PHE A 14 7.04 -11.62 5.04
C PHE A 14 5.55 -11.38 5.28
N SER A 15 5.08 -11.81 6.45
CA SER A 15 3.72 -11.55 6.92
C SER A 15 3.67 -10.26 7.75
N LEU A 16 2.56 -9.54 7.64
CA LEU A 16 2.31 -8.32 8.42
C LEU A 16 1.76 -8.62 9.82
N GLY A 17 1.31 -9.85 10.08
CA GLY A 17 0.63 -10.23 11.33
C GLY A 17 -0.74 -9.59 11.53
N THR A 18 -1.21 -8.80 10.57
CA THR A 18 -2.52 -8.14 10.53
C THR A 18 -2.94 -7.94 9.08
N SER A 19 -4.22 -7.64 8.86
CA SER A 19 -4.73 -7.20 7.56
C SER A 19 -4.46 -5.70 7.34
N ALA A 20 -4.02 -5.35 6.13
CA ALA A 20 -3.81 -3.98 5.66
C ALA A 20 -4.46 -3.76 4.29
N ASN A 21 -4.61 -2.51 3.90
CA ASN A 21 -5.00 -2.11 2.54
C ASN A 21 -4.18 -0.88 2.05
N TYR A 22 -3.04 -0.69 2.71
CA TYR A 22 -2.02 0.29 2.39
C TYR A 22 -0.66 -0.29 2.70
N PHE A 23 0.28 0.01 1.83
CA PHE A 23 1.69 -0.33 2.01
C PHE A 23 2.55 0.80 1.45
N GLY A 24 3.60 1.16 2.19
CA GLY A 24 4.59 2.13 1.78
C GLY A 24 5.99 1.60 2.07
N LEU A 25 6.95 1.99 1.25
CA LEU A 25 8.36 1.60 1.41
C LEU A 25 9.27 2.60 0.71
N LEU A 26 10.51 2.70 1.18
CA LEU A 26 11.62 3.23 0.40
C LEU A 26 12.13 2.13 -0.54
N ARG A 27 12.06 2.36 -1.85
CA ARG A 27 12.68 1.50 -2.86
C ARG A 27 13.97 2.13 -3.36
N GLY A 28 15.01 1.31 -3.48
CA GLY A 28 16.22 1.65 -4.21
C GLY A 28 16.35 0.78 -5.45
N SER A 29 16.95 1.33 -6.51
CA SER A 29 17.24 0.59 -7.75
C SER A 29 15.97 0.00 -8.39
N ILE A 30 14.89 0.77 -8.49
CA ILE A 30 13.66 0.28 -9.14
C ILE A 30 13.98 -0.08 -10.60
N ASP A 31 13.86 -1.36 -10.91
CA ASP A 31 13.95 -1.95 -12.25
C ASP A 31 12.66 -2.72 -12.57
N ASP A 32 12.38 -2.94 -13.85
CA ASP A 32 11.16 -3.61 -14.30
C ASP A 32 11.18 -5.14 -14.17
N ASP A 33 12.37 -5.73 -13.99
CA ASP A 33 12.54 -7.18 -13.81
C ASP A 33 12.18 -7.64 -12.38
N ASN A 34 12.00 -6.69 -11.45
CA ASN A 34 11.64 -6.89 -10.06
C ASN A 34 10.12 -6.73 -9.84
N THR A 35 9.51 -7.63 -9.08
CA THR A 35 8.07 -7.56 -8.76
C THR A 35 7.80 -7.45 -7.27
N LEU A 36 6.77 -6.66 -6.93
CA LEU A 36 6.20 -6.52 -5.60
C LEU A 36 4.78 -7.06 -5.62
N GLU A 37 4.53 -8.15 -4.91
CA GLU A 37 3.24 -8.82 -4.83
C GLU A 37 2.63 -8.62 -3.44
N PHE A 38 1.34 -8.31 -3.41
CA PHE A 38 0.52 -8.21 -2.22
C PHE A 38 -0.29 -9.48 -2.06
N LEU A 39 -0.28 -10.07 -0.86
CA LEU A 39 -0.88 -11.37 -0.61
C LEU A 39 -1.95 -11.31 0.47
N LEU A 40 -3.01 -12.09 0.28
CA LEU A 40 -3.97 -12.45 1.31
C LEU A 40 -3.96 -13.96 1.49
N ASP A 41 -3.55 -14.41 2.68
CA ASP A 41 -3.49 -15.83 3.04
C ASP A 41 -2.67 -16.67 2.03
N GLY A 42 -1.56 -16.08 1.55
CA GLY A 42 -0.65 -16.68 0.57
C GLY A 42 -1.10 -16.57 -0.89
N THR A 43 -2.29 -16.02 -1.17
CA THR A 43 -2.78 -15.76 -2.53
C THR A 43 -2.44 -14.34 -2.97
N VAL A 44 -1.89 -14.16 -4.16
CA VAL A 44 -1.62 -12.83 -4.73
C VAL A 44 -2.95 -12.12 -5.03
N VAL A 45 -3.16 -10.97 -4.41
CA VAL A 45 -4.34 -10.12 -4.62
C VAL A 45 -4.03 -8.90 -5.48
N ASP A 46 -2.76 -8.50 -5.55
CA ASP A 46 -2.28 -7.41 -6.41
C ASP A 46 -0.77 -7.54 -6.65
N SER A 47 -0.25 -6.95 -7.73
CA SER A 47 1.16 -7.03 -8.11
C SER A 47 1.61 -5.83 -8.94
N TYR A 48 2.83 -5.36 -8.70
CA TYR A 48 3.44 -4.25 -9.40
C TYR A 48 4.87 -4.57 -9.83
N ALA A 49 5.21 -4.25 -11.07
CA ALA A 49 6.57 -4.22 -11.59
C ALA A 49 7.16 -2.80 -11.49
N GLY A 50 8.41 -2.63 -11.93
CA GLY A 50 9.09 -1.33 -11.89
C GLY A 50 8.41 -0.26 -12.75
N LEU A 51 7.96 -0.60 -13.97
CA LEU A 51 7.31 0.35 -14.89
C LEU A 51 5.93 0.80 -14.42
N ASP A 52 5.27 0.04 -13.56
CA ASP A 52 4.02 0.48 -12.91
C ASP A 52 4.27 1.62 -11.90
N ILE A 53 5.52 1.76 -11.43
CA ILE A 53 5.92 2.71 -10.38
C ILE A 53 6.61 3.94 -11.00
N THR A 54 7.53 3.73 -11.95
CA THR A 54 8.40 4.79 -12.48
C THR A 54 8.81 4.53 -13.92
N ASN A 55 9.11 5.59 -14.67
CA ASN A 55 9.63 5.51 -16.03
C ASN A 55 10.76 6.53 -16.22
N PRO A 56 12.00 6.09 -16.52
CA PRO A 56 12.40 4.70 -16.71
C PRO A 56 12.52 3.91 -15.40
N ALA A 57 12.22 2.61 -15.45
CA ALA A 57 12.53 1.64 -14.39
C ALA A 57 13.82 0.88 -14.77
N ASP A 58 14.96 1.58 -14.69
CA ASP A 58 16.25 1.12 -15.20
C ASP A 58 17.23 0.65 -14.11
N GLY A 59 16.81 0.62 -12.84
CA GLY A 59 17.65 0.21 -11.73
C GLY A 59 18.71 1.26 -11.32
N ASN A 60 18.60 2.52 -11.74
CA ASN A 60 19.62 3.51 -11.40
C ASN A 60 19.64 3.88 -9.91
N GLN A 61 20.65 3.39 -9.17
CA GLN A 61 20.78 3.58 -7.73
C GLN A 61 20.95 5.04 -7.26
N ASN A 62 21.33 5.95 -8.17
CA ASN A 62 21.60 7.35 -7.87
C ASN A 62 20.49 8.29 -8.36
N SER A 63 19.51 7.78 -9.11
CA SER A 63 18.41 8.58 -9.63
C SER A 63 17.30 8.70 -8.59
N PRO A 64 16.83 9.92 -8.26
CA PRO A 64 15.68 10.10 -7.38
C PRO A 64 14.40 9.43 -7.89
N GLY A 65 14.30 9.12 -9.19
CA GLY A 65 13.11 8.48 -9.78
C GLY A 65 13.06 6.96 -9.53
N THR A 66 14.21 6.32 -9.35
CA THR A 66 14.35 4.87 -9.09
C THR A 66 14.91 4.59 -7.68
N HIS A 67 15.17 5.64 -6.90
CA HIS A 67 15.45 5.62 -5.47
C HIS A 67 14.48 6.55 -4.73
N THR A 68 13.29 6.07 -4.38
CA THR A 68 12.20 6.90 -3.86
C THR A 68 11.26 6.15 -2.91
N HIS A 69 10.48 6.92 -2.14
CA HIS A 69 9.36 6.38 -1.38
C HIS A 69 8.18 6.13 -2.31
N VAL A 70 7.62 4.92 -2.23
CA VAL A 70 6.44 4.51 -2.99
C VAL A 70 5.33 4.20 -2.00
N ASN A 71 4.12 4.67 -2.30
CA ASN A 71 2.95 4.47 -1.45
C ASN A 71 1.81 3.87 -2.29
N PHE A 72 1.29 2.75 -1.83
CA PHE A 72 0.19 2.02 -2.45
C PHE A 72 -1.04 2.19 -1.55
N PHE A 73 -2.03 2.92 -2.04
CA PHE A 73 -3.28 3.19 -1.33
C PHE A 73 -4.44 2.42 -1.94
N GLY A 74 -5.41 2.04 -1.12
CA GLY A 74 -6.64 1.42 -1.61
C GLY A 74 -6.43 0.03 -2.21
N LEU A 75 -5.38 -0.67 -1.76
CA LEU A 75 -5.13 -2.05 -2.16
C LEU A 75 -6.29 -2.95 -1.74
N PRO A 76 -6.48 -4.11 -2.40
CA PRO A 76 -7.23 -5.21 -1.81
C PRO A 76 -6.69 -5.55 -0.41
N GLU A 77 -7.53 -6.18 0.42
CA GLU A 77 -7.07 -6.60 1.75
C GLU A 77 -5.90 -7.59 1.61
N LEU A 78 -4.84 -7.36 2.38
CA LEU A 78 -3.59 -8.13 2.32
C LEU A 78 -3.03 -8.37 3.72
N ASN A 79 -2.27 -9.44 3.91
CA ASN A 79 -1.55 -9.77 5.14
C ASN A 79 -0.12 -10.28 4.90
N GLY A 80 0.32 -10.30 3.64
CA GLY A 80 1.68 -10.67 3.26
C GLY A 80 2.21 -9.83 2.09
N ILE A 81 3.53 -9.76 2.01
CA ILE A 81 4.26 -9.08 0.94
C ILE A 81 5.30 -10.05 0.39
N ARG A 82 5.34 -10.24 -0.93
CA ARG A 82 6.37 -11.02 -1.60
C ARG A 82 7.13 -10.11 -2.57
N MET A 83 8.44 -10.13 -2.43
CA MET A 83 9.35 -9.36 -3.26
C MET A 83 10.16 -10.36 -4.08
N THR A 84 10.07 -10.26 -5.40
CA THR A 84 10.80 -11.15 -6.31
C THR A 84 11.81 -10.34 -7.11
N ARG A 85 13.03 -10.85 -7.18
CA ARG A 85 14.19 -10.16 -7.77
C ARG A 85 14.74 -10.94 -8.96
N SER A 86 15.11 -10.25 -10.04
CA SER A 86 15.71 -10.86 -11.24
C SER A 86 16.55 -9.85 -12.03
N PRO A 87 17.81 -10.13 -12.42
CA PRO A 87 18.84 -10.82 -11.64
C PRO A 87 19.36 -9.96 -10.47
N TYR A 88 19.09 -8.65 -10.49
CA TYR A 88 19.58 -7.69 -9.51
C TYR A 88 18.73 -7.70 -8.24
N ALA A 89 19.20 -7.05 -7.17
CA ALA A 89 18.58 -7.13 -5.85
C ALA A 89 17.32 -6.26 -5.75
N PHE A 90 16.27 -6.79 -5.09
CA PHE A 90 15.12 -6.00 -4.68
C PHE A 90 15.44 -5.25 -3.38
N GLY A 91 15.96 -4.02 -3.51
CA GLY A 91 16.30 -3.16 -2.36
C GLY A 91 15.06 -2.47 -1.79
N SER A 92 14.75 -2.72 -0.51
CA SER A 92 13.67 -2.03 0.20
C SER A 92 14.03 -1.68 1.65
N ASP A 93 13.49 -0.57 2.15
CA ASP A 93 13.63 -0.10 3.55
C ASP A 93 12.38 0.72 3.96
N ASN A 94 12.29 1.15 5.21
CA ASN A 94 11.27 2.05 5.77
C ASN A 94 9.84 1.60 5.47
N HIS A 95 9.53 0.33 5.72
CA HIS A 95 8.21 -0.23 5.43
C HIS A 95 7.14 0.34 6.38
N ALA A 96 6.00 0.73 5.82
CA ALA A 96 4.81 1.16 6.54
C ALA A 96 3.57 0.45 5.99
N PHE A 97 2.66 0.03 6.86
CA PHE A 97 1.41 -0.62 6.45
C PHE A 97 0.29 -0.31 7.42
N GLY A 98 -0.96 -0.46 6.97
CA GLY A 98 -2.12 -0.23 7.82
C GLY A 98 -3.45 -0.31 7.08
N LYS A 99 -4.53 -0.04 7.82
CA LYS A 99 -5.85 0.18 7.25
C LYS A 99 -6.08 1.67 7.02
N THR A 100 -6.36 2.03 5.77
CA THR A 100 -6.72 3.38 5.33
C THR A 100 -8.20 3.70 5.54
N SER A 101 -9.04 2.70 5.83
CA SER A 101 -10.42 2.95 6.27
C SER A 101 -10.39 3.50 7.70
N VAL A 102 -10.35 4.82 7.82
CA VAL A 102 -10.61 5.49 9.10
C VAL A 102 -12.13 5.53 9.28
N PRO A 103 -12.67 5.07 10.43
CA PRO A 103 -14.09 5.23 10.73
C PRO A 103 -14.50 6.69 10.52
N GLU A 104 -15.67 6.92 9.91
CA GLU A 104 -16.21 8.26 9.70
C GLU A 104 -16.09 9.07 11.00
N PRO A 105 -15.60 10.32 10.96
CA PRO A 105 -15.40 11.09 12.18
C PRO A 105 -16.71 11.14 12.97
N GLY A 106 -16.69 10.75 14.25
CA GLY A 106 -17.85 10.88 15.13
C GLY A 106 -18.40 12.32 15.17
N ALA A 107 -17.60 13.30 14.76
CA ALA A 107 -18.03 14.67 14.50
C ALA A 107 -19.20 14.79 13.50
N LEU A 108 -19.30 13.93 12.47
CA LEU A 108 -20.44 13.93 11.55
C LEU A 108 -21.72 13.46 12.25
N ALA A 109 -21.63 12.43 13.08
CA ALA A 109 -22.75 11.97 13.90
C ALA A 109 -23.19 13.05 14.90
N LEU A 110 -22.23 13.71 15.57
CA LEU A 110 -22.50 14.82 16.49
C LEU A 110 -23.11 16.03 15.77
N PHE A 111 -22.62 16.36 14.58
CA PHE A 111 -23.16 17.42 13.75
C PHE A 111 -24.61 17.11 13.35
N GLY A 112 -24.88 15.90 12.88
CA GLY A 112 -26.23 15.43 12.58
C GLY A 112 -27.16 15.51 13.80
N ALA A 113 -26.71 15.02 14.96
CA ALA A 113 -27.46 15.11 16.21
C ALA A 113 -27.74 16.57 16.63
N GLY A 114 -26.76 17.46 16.46
CA GLY A 114 -26.90 18.90 16.72
C GLY A 114 -27.95 19.55 15.83
N LEU A 115 -27.97 19.24 14.53
CA LEU A 115 -28.99 19.73 13.60
C LEU A 115 -30.39 19.25 13.97
N VAL A 116 -30.54 17.97 14.35
CA VAL A 116 -31.82 17.41 14.81
C VAL A 116 -32.29 18.12 16.09
N GLY A 117 -31.40 18.32 17.05
CA GLY A 117 -31.68 19.05 18.29
C GLY A 117 -32.12 20.50 18.04
N ALA A 118 -31.44 21.22 17.15
CA ALA A 118 -31.76 22.60 16.79
C ALA A 118 -33.13 22.70 16.09
N ALA A 119 -33.44 21.78 15.18
CA ALA A 119 -34.72 21.72 14.51
C ALA A 119 -35.88 21.45 15.49
N TRP A 120 -35.66 20.58 16.48
CA TRP A 120 -36.64 20.30 17.52
C TRP A 120 -36.87 21.48 18.47
N ALA A 121 -35.79 22.15 18.90
CA ALA A 121 -35.89 23.37 19.70
C ALA A 121 -36.69 24.46 18.97
N ARG A 122 -36.44 24.67 17.67
CA ARG A 122 -37.17 25.65 16.85
C ARG A 122 -38.66 25.34 16.73
N ARG A 123 -39.06 24.06 16.64
CA ARG A 123 -40.49 23.69 16.59
C ARG A 123 -41.22 24.01 17.89
N ARG A 124 -40.54 23.94 19.03
CA ARG A 124 -41.12 24.26 20.35
C ARG A 124 -41.34 25.75 20.57
N THR A 125 -40.51 26.61 19.98
CA THR A 125 -40.63 28.07 20.14
C THR A 125 -41.69 28.72 19.24
N HIS A 126 -42.15 28.03 18.19
CA HIS A 126 -43.18 28.53 17.26
C HIS A 126 -44.59 27.96 17.52
N GLY A 127 -44.77 27.09 18.51
CA GLY A 127 -46.04 26.44 18.84
C GLY A 127 -46.68 26.90 20.15
N GLY A 128 -46.35 28.09 20.64
CA GLY A 128 -46.90 28.71 21.85
C GLY A 128 -47.49 30.09 21.59
#